data_AF-M4BKA2-F1
#
_entry.id   AF-M4BKA2-F1
#
_cell.length_a   1.000
_cell.length_b   1.000
_cell.length_c   1.000
_cell.angle_alpha   90.00
_cell.angle_beta   90.00
_cell.angle_gamma   90.00
#
_symmetry.space_group_name_H-M   'P 1'
#
loop_
_entity.id
_entity.type
_entity.pdbx_description
1 polymer ?
#
loop_
_entity_poly.entity_id
_entity_poly.type
_entity_poly.pdbx_seq_one_letter_code
_entity_poly.pdbx_strand_id
1 'polypeptide(L)'
;MKFGNVAIPNYIVGVAYGNNVNPRSTNPLLVGEAKGLFGLAYRSLATFPSPRGQFIDYVTDFSMYLTRKDNAEGSFLLLNGVDDDLIATNDLVPYTIDLKSTTLTYWTIGMTALQIGNDTAVFPCSESSRGSCDSIVDSGTSLLVMPSSVYTDFVTRYLSSCTLYSSGSEVYVCSKDIKLPRLAFTFGNVTFYLEKGDYMMDLGDNVMVVEVQSTSGTSANADTWIIGGTFLKVFYARYNVNESVTFYCNENSTCTSGSKAVSLPPSSDTSRDDSRGDGLYGNNDGGITSRSDGNDHLTMILAIVLGILVFILTILVVSCLFRCICRRKRASRGEQSLDPVLDVLDGYNHSHSAIRPYQGHYARL
;
A
#
# COMPACT_ATOMS: atom_id res chain seq x y z
N MET A 1 7.34 -18.75 18.85
CA MET A 1 6.59 -17.62 18.25
C MET A 1 5.10 -17.94 18.29
N LYS A 2 4.24 -16.99 18.65
CA LYS A 2 2.79 -17.14 18.56
C LYS A 2 2.22 -15.98 17.75
N PHE A 3 1.44 -16.29 16.72
CA PHE A 3 0.72 -15.30 15.92
C PHE A 3 -0.70 -15.82 15.69
N GLY A 4 -1.70 -15.04 16.12
CA GLY A 4 -3.08 -15.52 16.22
C GLY A 4 -3.16 -16.78 17.10
N ASN A 5 -3.75 -17.84 16.54
CA ASN A 5 -3.84 -19.17 17.16
C ASN A 5 -2.66 -20.10 16.82
N VAL A 6 -1.77 -19.72 15.90
CA VAL A 6 -0.63 -20.55 15.52
C VAL A 6 0.51 -20.31 16.50
N ALA A 7 0.89 -21.34 17.25
CA ALA A 7 2.00 -21.31 18.18
C ALA A 7 3.09 -22.30 17.73
N ILE A 8 4.26 -21.77 17.40
CA ILE A 8 5.42 -22.56 16.97
C ILE A 8 6.48 -22.52 18.08
N PRO A 9 6.75 -23.64 18.76
CA PRO A 9 7.78 -23.71 19.79
C PRO A 9 9.17 -23.62 19.15
N ASN A 10 10.14 -23.05 19.89
CA ASN A 10 11.54 -22.96 19.47
C ASN A 10 11.75 -22.28 18.10
N TYR A 11 10.89 -21.32 17.77
CA TYR A 11 11.01 -20.50 16.56
C TYR A 11 12.16 -19.52 16.71
N ILE A 12 13.09 -19.50 15.76
CA ILE A 12 14.22 -18.57 15.71
C ILE A 12 13.75 -17.26 15.08
N VAL A 13 14.05 -16.15 15.76
CA VAL A 13 13.83 -14.80 15.26
C VAL A 13 15.14 -14.03 15.29
N GLY A 14 15.34 -13.15 14.30
CA GLY A 14 16.40 -12.16 14.35
C GLY A 14 16.01 -11.03 15.29
N VAL A 15 16.92 -10.61 16.16
CA VAL A 15 16.73 -9.41 17.00
C VAL A 15 17.61 -8.30 16.42
N ALA A 16 16.97 -7.31 15.81
CA ALA A 16 17.68 -6.13 15.34
C ALA A 16 18.10 -5.25 16.52
N TYR A 17 19.33 -4.73 16.48
CA TYR A 17 19.83 -3.76 17.45
C TYR A 17 20.49 -2.58 16.73
N GLY A 18 20.41 -1.39 17.30
CA GLY A 18 21.00 -0.18 16.72
C GLY A 18 20.16 1.07 16.96
N ASN A 19 20.77 2.24 16.74
CA ASN A 19 20.12 3.54 17.01
C ASN A 19 18.89 3.79 16.14
N ASN A 20 18.85 3.22 14.93
CA ASN A 20 17.75 3.31 13.97
C ASN A 20 16.64 2.27 14.22
N VAL A 21 16.83 1.26 15.06
CA VAL A 21 15.80 0.26 15.38
C VAL A 21 14.73 0.84 16.31
N ASN A 22 15.05 1.91 17.06
CA ASN A 22 14.08 2.60 17.88
C ASN A 22 13.08 3.37 16.98
N PRO A 23 11.76 3.11 17.09
CA PRO A 23 10.74 3.83 16.32
C PRO A 23 10.66 5.33 16.65
N ARG A 24 11.30 5.77 17.75
CA ARG A 24 11.45 7.18 18.12
C ARG A 24 12.77 7.80 17.64
N SER A 25 13.58 7.06 16.90
CA SER A 25 14.80 7.63 16.31
C SER A 25 14.45 8.63 15.21
N THR A 26 15.40 9.50 14.87
CA THR A 26 15.21 10.48 13.80
C THR A 26 15.13 9.84 12.42
N ASN A 27 15.68 8.63 12.25
CA ASN A 27 15.66 7.83 11.02
C ASN A 27 15.31 6.38 11.38
N PRO A 28 14.03 6.08 11.70
CA PRO A 28 13.63 4.74 12.10
C PRO A 28 13.73 3.78 10.92
N LEU A 29 14.19 2.56 11.18
CA LEU A 29 14.32 1.49 10.19
C LEU A 29 12.96 1.03 9.65
N LEU A 30 11.94 1.05 10.51
CA LEU A 30 10.57 0.67 10.17
C LEU A 30 9.67 1.90 10.19
N VAL A 31 8.68 1.91 9.32
CA VAL A 31 7.71 2.99 9.20
C VAL A 31 6.68 2.89 10.32
N GLY A 32 6.21 4.04 10.82
CA GLY A 32 5.12 4.12 11.78
C GLY A 32 5.46 3.47 13.13
N GLU A 33 4.51 2.73 13.68
CA GLU A 33 4.66 2.09 15.00
C GLU A 33 5.20 0.65 14.94
N ALA A 34 5.47 0.13 13.75
CA ALA A 34 5.93 -1.23 13.52
C ALA A 34 7.19 -1.55 14.34
N LYS A 35 7.20 -2.75 14.93
CA LYS A 35 8.30 -3.23 15.81
C LYS A 35 9.16 -4.32 15.17
N GLY A 36 8.76 -4.84 14.02
CA GLY A 36 9.46 -5.90 13.31
C GLY A 36 8.82 -6.20 11.97
N LEU A 37 9.45 -7.11 11.23
CA LEU A 37 8.93 -7.69 10.00
C LEU A 37 8.59 -9.14 10.25
N PHE A 38 7.45 -9.58 9.73
CA PHE A 38 7.00 -10.96 9.84
C PHE A 38 6.95 -11.59 8.45
N GLY A 39 7.97 -12.39 8.13
CA GLY A 39 8.11 -13.01 6.82
C GLY A 39 7.16 -14.19 6.62
N LEU A 40 6.37 -14.14 5.54
CA LEU A 40 5.45 -15.20 5.09
C LEU A 40 5.86 -15.80 3.73
N ALA A 41 7.12 -15.60 3.33
CA ALA A 41 7.73 -16.26 2.18
C ALA A 41 8.42 -17.58 2.60
N TYR A 42 9.04 -18.26 1.65
CA TYR A 42 9.55 -19.61 1.82
C TYR A 42 10.91 -19.67 2.53
N ARG A 43 11.20 -20.83 3.15
CA ARG A 43 12.42 -21.09 3.93
C ARG A 43 13.72 -20.84 3.16
N SER A 44 13.73 -21.01 1.85
CA SER A 44 14.91 -20.78 0.98
C SER A 44 15.40 -19.33 1.01
N LEU A 45 14.57 -18.37 1.41
CA LEU A 45 14.96 -16.97 1.61
C LEU A 45 15.33 -16.64 3.05
N ALA A 46 15.13 -17.56 4.00
CA ALA A 46 15.34 -17.27 5.41
C ALA A 46 16.84 -17.20 5.72
N THR A 47 17.32 -16.02 6.15
CA THR A 47 18.69 -15.84 6.65
C THR A 47 18.97 -16.72 7.86
N PHE A 48 17.98 -16.87 8.74
CA PHE A 48 18.07 -17.67 9.97
C PHE A 48 16.95 -18.71 9.96
N PRO A 49 17.11 -19.82 9.23
CA PRO A 49 16.08 -20.84 9.16
C PRO A 49 15.88 -21.48 10.53
N SER A 50 14.63 -21.53 10.99
CA SER A 50 14.30 -22.21 12.24
C SER A 50 14.44 -23.73 12.09
N PRO A 51 14.86 -24.45 13.15
CA PRO A 51 15.12 -25.90 13.07
C PRO A 51 13.89 -26.68 12.63
N ARG A 52 12.71 -26.24 13.06
CA ARG A 52 11.43 -26.90 12.79
C ARG A 52 10.68 -26.33 11.58
N GLY A 53 11.30 -25.52 10.73
CA GLY A 53 10.60 -24.86 9.61
C GLY A 53 10.22 -23.42 9.90
N GLN A 54 9.87 -22.68 8.85
CA GLN A 54 9.40 -21.30 8.92
C GLN A 54 7.90 -21.23 9.15
N PHE A 55 7.41 -20.05 9.53
CA PHE A 55 5.99 -19.90 9.89
C PHE A 55 5.06 -20.39 8.79
N ILE A 56 5.42 -20.17 7.52
CA ILE A 56 4.63 -20.59 6.38
C ILE A 56 4.42 -22.10 6.30
N ASP A 57 5.32 -22.91 6.87
CA ASP A 57 5.22 -24.37 6.90
C ASP A 57 4.11 -24.88 7.85
N TYR A 58 3.51 -23.98 8.65
CA TYR A 58 2.50 -24.29 9.68
C TYR A 58 1.09 -23.78 9.34
N VAL A 59 0.91 -23.21 8.15
CA VAL A 59 -0.39 -22.76 7.62
C VAL A 59 -0.63 -23.41 6.26
N THR A 60 -1.90 -23.61 5.90
CA THR A 60 -2.27 -24.11 4.56
C THR A 60 -2.38 -22.97 3.57
N ASP A 61 -2.85 -21.82 4.03
CA ASP A 61 -2.97 -20.61 3.25
C ASP A 61 -3.07 -19.41 4.18
N PHE A 62 -2.97 -18.23 3.62
CA PHE A 62 -3.35 -16.99 4.28
C PHE A 62 -3.92 -16.02 3.27
N SER A 63 -4.68 -15.03 3.73
CA SER A 63 -5.22 -13.99 2.86
C SER A 63 -5.05 -12.61 3.47
N MET A 64 -4.93 -11.60 2.61
CA MET A 64 -4.66 -10.23 3.01
C MET A 64 -5.58 -9.27 2.28
N TYR A 65 -6.34 -8.51 3.04
CA TYR A 65 -7.11 -7.37 2.56
C TYR A 65 -6.45 -6.09 3.04
N LEU A 66 -6.13 -5.18 2.12
CA LEU A 66 -5.55 -3.88 2.42
C LEU A 66 -6.55 -2.80 2.04
N THR A 67 -6.82 -1.87 2.95
CA THR A 67 -7.69 -0.73 2.67
C THR A 67 -7.03 0.23 1.68
N ARG A 68 -7.80 0.70 0.69
CA ARG A 68 -7.31 1.64 -0.33
C ARG A 68 -6.88 2.99 0.23
N LYS A 69 -7.65 3.51 1.18
CA LYS A 69 -7.37 4.82 1.80
C LYS A 69 -6.26 4.65 2.82
N ASP A 70 -5.23 5.47 2.71
CA ASP A 70 -4.11 5.43 3.65
C ASP A 70 -4.58 5.77 5.07
N ASN A 71 -4.01 5.05 6.04
CA ASN A 71 -4.36 5.12 7.46
C ASN A 71 -5.84 4.81 7.76
N ALA A 72 -6.59 4.24 6.81
CA ALA A 72 -7.92 3.73 7.08
C ALA A 72 -7.84 2.42 7.88
N GLU A 73 -8.84 2.24 8.74
CA GLU A 73 -9.00 1.01 9.49
C GLU A 73 -9.70 -0.06 8.64
N GLY A 74 -9.34 -1.32 8.85
CA GLY A 74 -10.01 -2.46 8.21
C GLY A 74 -9.09 -3.39 7.45
N SER A 75 -7.81 -3.06 7.30
CA SER A 75 -6.82 -3.99 6.74
C SER A 75 -6.64 -5.20 7.66
N PHE A 76 -6.51 -6.39 7.09
CA PHE A 76 -6.29 -7.61 7.86
C PHE A 76 -5.44 -8.64 7.11
N LEU A 77 -4.78 -9.49 7.89
CA LEU A 77 -4.20 -10.78 7.51
C LEU A 77 -5.04 -11.88 8.16
N LEU A 78 -5.52 -12.83 7.39
CA LEU A 78 -6.30 -13.97 7.85
C LEU A 78 -5.52 -15.26 7.58
N LEU A 79 -5.23 -16.03 8.62
CA LEU A 79 -4.54 -17.33 8.48
C LEU A 79 -5.54 -18.46 8.25
N ASN A 80 -5.21 -19.40 7.36
CA ASN A 80 -5.97 -20.60 7.00
C ASN A 80 -7.41 -20.30 6.58
N GLY A 81 -7.61 -19.33 5.70
CA GLY A 81 -8.94 -18.99 5.22
C GLY A 81 -9.02 -17.67 4.47
N VAL A 82 -10.25 -17.36 4.07
CA VAL A 82 -10.67 -16.11 3.45
C VAL A 82 -11.86 -15.52 4.19
N ASP A 83 -12.09 -14.23 4.00
CA ASP A 83 -13.25 -13.54 4.55
C ASP A 83 -14.44 -13.67 3.58
N ASP A 84 -15.27 -14.69 3.80
CA ASP A 84 -16.43 -14.98 2.94
C ASP A 84 -17.46 -13.84 2.96
N ASP A 85 -17.60 -13.14 4.08
CA ASP A 85 -18.52 -12.00 4.21
C ASP A 85 -18.04 -10.81 3.36
N LEU A 86 -16.73 -10.52 3.38
CA LEU A 86 -16.12 -9.49 2.53
C LEU A 86 -16.25 -9.86 1.05
N ILE A 87 -16.03 -11.13 0.69
CA ILE A 87 -16.20 -11.63 -0.69
C ILE A 87 -17.65 -11.44 -1.14
N ALA A 88 -18.62 -11.90 -0.35
CA ALA A 88 -20.03 -11.84 -0.69
C ALA A 88 -20.57 -10.41 -0.72
N THR A 89 -20.17 -9.56 0.23
CA THR A 89 -20.66 -8.17 0.33
C THR A 89 -20.18 -7.30 -0.84
N ASN A 90 -19.01 -7.62 -1.41
CA ASN A 90 -18.40 -6.85 -2.48
C ASN A 90 -18.44 -7.56 -3.84
N ASP A 91 -19.26 -8.62 -3.98
CA ASP A 91 -19.44 -9.41 -5.21
C ASP A 91 -18.11 -9.85 -5.86
N LEU A 92 -17.13 -10.25 -5.04
CA LEU A 92 -15.80 -10.56 -5.54
C LEU A 92 -15.72 -11.96 -6.14
N VAL A 93 -15.14 -12.04 -7.34
CA VAL A 93 -14.87 -13.30 -8.05
C VAL A 93 -13.41 -13.72 -7.85
N PRO A 94 -13.14 -14.97 -7.44
CA PRO A 94 -11.78 -15.48 -7.27
C PRO A 94 -11.15 -15.88 -8.61
N TYR A 95 -9.88 -15.50 -8.80
CA TYR A 95 -9.04 -15.95 -9.90
C TYR A 95 -7.69 -16.48 -9.40
N THR A 96 -7.51 -17.79 -9.54
CA THR A 96 -6.34 -18.52 -9.02
C THR A 96 -5.26 -18.65 -10.09
N ILE A 97 -4.03 -18.30 -9.71
CA ILE A 97 -2.84 -18.30 -10.56
C ILE A 97 -1.77 -19.16 -9.87
N ASP A 98 -1.34 -20.22 -10.55
CA ASP A 98 -0.35 -21.14 -10.02
C ASP A 98 1.01 -20.46 -9.86
N LEU A 99 1.76 -20.92 -8.85
CA LEU A 99 3.15 -20.49 -8.68
C LEU A 99 4.00 -20.94 -9.86
N LYS A 100 4.84 -20.04 -10.35
CA LYS A 100 5.63 -20.26 -11.57
C LYS A 100 6.73 -21.32 -11.38
N SER A 101 7.21 -21.51 -10.15
CA SER A 101 8.35 -22.38 -9.85
C SER A 101 8.01 -23.36 -8.73
N THR A 102 8.43 -24.61 -8.90
CA THR A 102 8.43 -25.63 -7.84
C THR A 102 9.57 -25.44 -6.84
N THR A 103 10.62 -24.70 -7.22
CA THR A 103 11.64 -24.21 -6.28
C THR A 103 11.12 -22.92 -5.65
N LEU A 104 10.52 -23.06 -4.48
CA LEU A 104 9.80 -21.99 -3.81
C LEU A 104 10.77 -21.05 -3.09
N THR A 105 10.75 -19.76 -3.45
CA THR A 105 11.52 -18.68 -2.82
C THR A 105 10.59 -17.54 -2.41
N TYR A 106 10.13 -16.77 -3.38
CA TYR A 106 9.09 -15.76 -3.26
C TYR A 106 7.73 -16.33 -3.71
N TRP A 107 6.67 -15.55 -3.50
CA TRP A 107 5.34 -15.80 -4.09
C TRP A 107 5.33 -15.35 -5.56
N THR A 108 6.04 -16.11 -6.41
CA THR A 108 6.25 -15.76 -7.81
C THR A 108 5.19 -16.36 -8.73
N ILE A 109 4.50 -15.50 -9.48
CA ILE A 109 3.60 -15.85 -10.58
C ILE A 109 4.17 -15.35 -11.93
N GLY A 110 3.64 -15.86 -13.04
CA GLY A 110 4.06 -15.46 -14.39
C GLY A 110 3.12 -14.42 -15.01
N MET A 111 3.66 -13.27 -15.43
CA MET A 111 2.90 -12.25 -16.16
C MET A 111 2.74 -12.62 -17.64
N THR A 112 1.52 -12.95 -18.04
CA THR A 112 1.18 -13.31 -19.42
C THR A 112 1.24 -12.11 -20.34
N ALA A 113 0.64 -10.99 -19.94
CA ALA A 113 0.62 -9.76 -20.73
C ALA A 113 0.58 -8.50 -19.87
N LEU A 114 1.14 -7.43 -20.40
CA LEU A 114 1.03 -6.08 -19.86
C LEU A 114 0.55 -5.16 -20.97
N GLN A 115 -0.45 -4.32 -20.66
CA GLN A 115 -0.85 -3.20 -21.51
C GLN A 115 -0.89 -1.92 -20.69
N ILE A 116 -0.29 -0.86 -21.23
CA ILE A 116 -0.26 0.47 -20.62
C ILE A 116 -1.09 1.41 -21.51
N GLY A 117 -2.25 1.81 -21.03
CA GLY A 117 -3.19 2.64 -21.77
C GLY A 117 -3.60 1.98 -23.08
N ASN A 118 -3.40 2.71 -24.19
CA ASN A 118 -3.72 2.24 -25.53
C ASN A 118 -2.51 1.63 -26.26
N ASP A 119 -1.38 1.44 -25.58
CA ASP A 119 -0.21 0.81 -26.19
C ASP A 119 -0.51 -0.66 -26.55
N THR A 120 0.22 -1.19 -27.53
CA THR A 120 0.16 -2.61 -27.88
C THR A 120 0.57 -3.44 -26.67
N ALA A 121 -0.22 -4.47 -26.33
CA ALA A 121 0.12 -5.37 -25.26
C ALA A 121 1.48 -6.06 -25.52
N VAL A 122 2.32 -6.09 -24.50
CA VAL A 122 3.55 -6.87 -24.48
C VAL A 122 3.31 -8.17 -23.72
N PHE A 123 4.05 -9.23 -24.06
CA PHE A 123 3.87 -10.57 -23.49
C PHE A 123 5.16 -11.03 -22.81
N PRO A 124 5.38 -10.66 -21.53
CA PRO A 124 6.65 -10.93 -20.86
C PRO A 124 7.00 -12.42 -20.80
N CYS A 125 6.03 -13.33 -20.68
CA CYS A 125 6.28 -14.78 -20.67
C CYS A 125 6.36 -15.42 -22.07
N SER A 126 6.40 -14.65 -23.16
CA SER A 126 6.53 -15.25 -24.50
C SER A 126 7.91 -15.89 -24.71
N GLU A 127 8.01 -16.94 -25.53
CA GLU A 127 9.30 -17.52 -25.92
C GLU A 127 10.22 -16.51 -26.63
N SER A 128 9.63 -15.44 -27.20
CA SER A 128 10.34 -14.37 -27.88
C SER A 128 10.84 -13.23 -26.99
N SER A 129 10.41 -13.15 -25.72
CA SER A 129 10.82 -12.09 -24.81
C SER A 129 12.18 -12.38 -24.20
N ARG A 130 13.04 -11.36 -24.14
CA ARG A 130 14.37 -11.42 -23.53
C ARG A 130 14.40 -11.04 -22.05
N GLY A 131 13.29 -10.55 -21.51
CA GLY A 131 13.15 -10.15 -20.11
C GLY A 131 12.45 -11.23 -19.28
N SER A 132 12.61 -11.16 -17.95
CA SER A 132 11.84 -12.02 -17.05
C SER A 132 10.35 -11.65 -17.09
N CYS A 133 9.50 -12.66 -16.94
CA CYS A 133 8.07 -12.49 -16.69
C CYS A 133 7.69 -12.76 -15.24
N ASP A 134 8.70 -12.91 -14.38
CA ASP A 134 8.49 -13.10 -12.95
C ASP A 134 7.78 -11.89 -12.36
N SER A 135 6.74 -12.18 -11.59
CA SER A 135 6.02 -11.20 -10.79
C SER A 135 5.94 -11.72 -9.37
N ILE A 136 6.63 -11.04 -8.46
CA ILE A 136 6.62 -11.38 -7.03
C ILE A 136 5.44 -10.64 -6.40
N VAL A 137 4.51 -11.38 -5.78
CA VAL A 137 3.40 -10.79 -5.03
C VAL A 137 3.86 -10.52 -3.59
N ASP A 138 4.07 -9.26 -3.24
CA ASP A 138 4.80 -8.87 -2.02
C ASP A 138 4.11 -7.76 -1.23
N SER A 139 3.47 -8.13 -0.12
CA SER A 139 2.88 -7.16 0.81
C SER A 139 3.92 -6.33 1.58
N GLY A 140 5.20 -6.71 1.53
CA GLY A 140 6.31 -5.96 2.14
C GLY A 140 6.80 -4.79 1.30
N THR A 141 6.38 -4.69 0.03
CA THR A 141 6.73 -3.59 -0.86
C THR A 141 5.54 -2.65 -1.01
N SER A 142 5.71 -1.38 -0.66
CA SER A 142 4.61 -0.40 -0.68
C SER A 142 4.07 -0.09 -2.08
N LEU A 143 4.98 0.02 -3.07
CA LEU A 143 4.68 0.52 -4.42
C LEU A 143 4.59 -0.60 -5.45
N LEU A 144 4.05 -0.31 -6.63
CA LEU A 144 4.23 -1.16 -7.80
C LEU A 144 5.67 -1.01 -8.33
N VAL A 145 6.38 -2.13 -8.47
CA VAL A 145 7.76 -2.12 -9.00
C VAL A 145 7.77 -2.64 -10.42
N MET A 146 8.30 -1.82 -11.33
CA MET A 146 8.43 -2.14 -12.75
C MET A 146 9.89 -2.49 -13.10
N PRO A 147 10.13 -3.36 -14.10
CA PRO A 147 11.43 -3.48 -14.74
C PRO A 147 11.95 -2.13 -15.21
N SER A 148 13.27 -1.91 -15.11
CA SER A 148 13.85 -0.59 -15.30
C SER A 148 13.59 0.02 -16.69
N SER A 149 13.52 -0.80 -17.74
CA SER A 149 13.17 -0.36 -19.10
C SER A 149 11.72 0.15 -19.17
N VAL A 150 10.77 -0.64 -18.65
CA VAL A 150 9.36 -0.27 -18.60
C VAL A 150 9.14 0.97 -17.74
N TYR A 151 9.82 1.06 -16.59
CA TYR A 151 9.77 2.24 -15.73
C TYR A 151 10.28 3.49 -16.45
N THR A 152 11.42 3.39 -17.14
CA THR A 152 12.01 4.52 -17.86
C THR A 152 11.09 5.03 -18.96
N ASP A 153 10.47 4.13 -19.73
CA ASP A 153 9.49 4.48 -20.76
C ASP A 153 8.24 5.12 -20.14
N PHE A 154 7.74 4.56 -19.03
CA PHE A 154 6.60 5.10 -18.30
C PHE A 154 6.85 6.53 -17.80
N VAL A 155 7.99 6.75 -17.14
CA VAL A 155 8.41 8.06 -16.64
C VAL A 155 8.52 9.07 -17.77
N THR A 156 9.22 8.71 -18.86
CA THR A 156 9.47 9.61 -19.99
C THR A 156 8.17 10.03 -20.66
N ARG A 157 7.22 9.11 -20.80
CA ARG A 157 5.95 9.35 -21.49
C ARG A 157 4.92 10.05 -20.62
N TYR A 158 4.79 9.67 -19.34
CA TYR A 158 3.65 10.07 -18.52
C TYR A 158 4.01 11.01 -17.35
N LEU A 159 5.27 11.04 -16.91
CA LEU A 159 5.68 11.77 -15.71
C LEU A 159 6.62 12.95 -15.99
N SER A 160 6.79 13.33 -17.26
CA SER A 160 7.70 14.42 -17.68
C SER A 160 7.33 15.79 -17.10
N SER A 161 6.07 16.01 -16.74
CA SER A 161 5.59 17.24 -16.07
C SER A 161 5.61 17.17 -14.54
N CYS A 162 6.06 16.05 -13.97
CA CYS A 162 6.10 15.83 -12.53
C CYS A 162 7.48 16.11 -11.95
N THR A 163 7.55 16.34 -10.64
CA THR A 163 8.81 16.56 -9.91
C THR A 163 9.26 15.28 -9.26
N LEU A 164 10.49 14.85 -9.53
CA LEU A 164 11.11 13.74 -8.81
C LEU A 164 11.49 14.18 -7.39
N TYR A 165 11.03 13.45 -6.39
CA TYR A 165 11.42 13.60 -5.00
C TYR A 165 12.23 12.38 -4.56
N SER A 166 13.45 12.61 -4.06
CA SER A 166 14.35 11.55 -3.60
C SER A 166 14.68 11.77 -2.13
N SER A 167 14.05 10.98 -1.25
CA SER A 167 14.34 10.95 0.18
C SER A 167 14.23 9.50 0.67
N GLY A 168 15.29 8.72 0.44
CA GLY A 168 15.33 7.28 0.74
C GLY A 168 14.58 6.39 -0.27
N SER A 169 13.57 6.92 -0.96
CA SER A 169 12.93 6.33 -2.14
C SER A 169 12.70 7.40 -3.21
N GLU A 170 12.73 6.99 -4.48
CA GLU A 170 12.46 7.85 -5.63
C GLU A 170 10.97 7.79 -5.97
N VAL A 171 10.27 8.90 -5.79
CA VAL A 171 8.83 9.01 -6.10
C VAL A 171 8.56 10.26 -6.92
N TYR A 172 7.57 10.20 -7.80
CA TYR A 172 7.14 11.36 -8.59
C TYR A 172 5.96 12.06 -7.94
N VAL A 173 6.10 13.37 -7.76
CA VAL A 173 5.07 14.27 -7.25
C VAL A 173 4.48 15.06 -8.42
N CYS A 174 3.17 14.94 -8.62
CA CYS A 174 2.43 15.49 -9.76
C CYS A 174 1.26 16.37 -9.30
N SER A 175 0.74 17.22 -10.20
CA SER A 175 -0.58 17.85 -10.04
C SER A 175 -1.69 16.80 -10.13
N LYS A 176 -2.84 17.01 -9.47
CA LYS A 176 -4.03 16.13 -9.62
C LYS A 176 -4.51 16.03 -11.06
N ASP A 177 -4.26 17.04 -11.88
CA ASP A 177 -4.68 17.08 -13.29
C ASP A 177 -3.87 16.17 -14.22
N ILE A 178 -2.78 15.56 -13.72
CA ILE A 178 -1.90 14.67 -14.50
C ILE A 178 -2.73 13.58 -15.22
N LYS A 179 -2.39 13.31 -16.49
CA LYS A 179 -3.03 12.26 -17.26
C LYS A 179 -2.15 11.03 -17.22
N LEU A 180 -2.61 10.00 -16.50
CA LEU A 180 -1.91 8.72 -16.42
C LEU A 180 -2.80 7.61 -17.02
N PRO A 181 -2.19 6.59 -17.65
CA PRO A 181 -2.90 5.56 -18.38
C PRO A 181 -3.51 4.51 -17.44
N ARG A 182 -4.51 3.76 -17.89
CA ARG A 182 -4.86 2.50 -17.22
C ARG A 182 -3.70 1.51 -17.33
N LEU A 183 -3.39 0.79 -16.26
CA LEU A 183 -2.45 -0.33 -16.29
C LEU A 183 -3.25 -1.64 -16.31
N ALA A 184 -2.96 -2.53 -17.25
CA ALA A 184 -3.64 -3.80 -17.42
C ALA A 184 -2.64 -4.96 -17.31
N PHE A 185 -2.74 -5.73 -16.22
CA PHE A 185 -1.87 -6.86 -15.90
C PHE A 185 -2.61 -8.16 -16.17
N THR A 186 -2.10 -9.00 -17.05
CA THR A 186 -2.70 -10.30 -17.35
C THR A 186 -1.87 -11.41 -16.72
N PHE A 187 -2.51 -12.20 -15.87
CA PHE A 187 -1.94 -13.41 -15.27
C PHE A 187 -2.79 -14.60 -15.69
N GLY A 188 -2.18 -15.57 -16.38
CA GLY A 188 -2.93 -16.67 -16.99
C GLY A 188 -3.92 -16.16 -18.03
N ASN A 189 -5.22 -16.33 -17.77
CA ASN A 189 -6.31 -15.92 -18.65
C ASN A 189 -7.16 -14.77 -18.09
N VAL A 190 -6.64 -13.99 -17.14
CA VAL A 190 -7.40 -12.92 -16.48
C VAL A 190 -6.60 -11.63 -16.53
N THR A 191 -7.24 -10.54 -16.91
CA THR A 191 -6.65 -9.21 -16.89
C THR A 191 -7.19 -8.41 -15.69
N PHE A 192 -6.28 -7.88 -14.88
CA PHE A 192 -6.53 -7.01 -13.74
C PHE A 192 -6.15 -5.58 -14.08
N TYR A 193 -6.99 -4.62 -13.70
CA TYR A 193 -6.82 -3.21 -14.04
C TYR A 193 -6.48 -2.37 -12.82
N LEU A 194 -5.51 -1.48 -12.98
CA LEU A 194 -5.31 -0.33 -12.09
C LEU A 194 -5.65 0.94 -12.87
N GLU A 195 -6.65 1.67 -12.41
CA GLU A 195 -6.94 3.01 -12.92
C GLU A 195 -5.98 4.03 -12.32
N LYS A 196 -5.92 5.22 -12.91
CA LYS A 196 -5.12 6.35 -12.41
C LYS A 196 -5.23 6.51 -10.88
N GLY A 197 -6.45 6.46 -10.34
CA GLY A 197 -6.68 6.64 -8.91
C GLY A 197 -6.17 5.50 -8.02
N ASP A 198 -5.91 4.32 -8.59
CA ASP A 198 -5.46 3.14 -7.85
C ASP A 198 -3.94 3.12 -7.62
N TYR A 199 -3.16 3.87 -8.40
CA TYR A 199 -1.70 3.99 -8.23
C TYR A 199 -1.26 5.44 -8.00
N MET A 200 -2.14 6.23 -7.40
CA MET A 200 -1.86 7.60 -6.97
C MET A 200 -2.32 7.82 -5.53
N MET A 201 -1.47 8.48 -4.76
CA MET A 201 -1.77 8.91 -3.39
C MET A 201 -2.04 10.42 -3.37
N ASP A 202 -3.18 10.82 -2.80
CA ASP A 202 -3.56 12.24 -2.63
C ASP A 202 -2.97 12.77 -1.31
N LEU A 203 -2.07 13.75 -1.41
CA LEU A 203 -1.47 14.43 -0.26
C LEU A 203 -2.20 15.73 0.12
N GLY A 204 -3.28 16.08 -0.60
CA GLY A 204 -3.98 17.36 -0.47
C GLY A 204 -3.37 18.46 -1.34
N ASP A 205 -4.02 19.63 -1.37
CA ASP A 205 -3.53 20.84 -2.04
C ASP A 205 -3.08 20.64 -3.50
N ASN A 206 -3.78 19.79 -4.25
CA ASN A 206 -3.47 19.44 -5.64
C ASN A 206 -2.13 18.69 -5.82
N VAL A 207 -1.58 18.10 -4.76
CA VAL A 207 -0.34 17.33 -4.73
C VAL A 207 -0.64 15.84 -4.70
N MET A 208 -0.18 15.13 -5.72
CA MET A 208 -0.32 13.69 -5.83
C MET A 208 1.04 13.01 -5.89
N VAL A 209 1.17 11.84 -5.26
CA VAL A 209 2.34 10.96 -5.43
C VAL A 209 1.95 9.80 -6.33
N VAL A 210 2.76 9.49 -7.34
CA VAL A 210 2.57 8.31 -8.19
C VAL A 210 3.26 7.11 -7.53
N GLU A 211 2.50 6.05 -7.27
CA GLU A 211 2.96 4.89 -6.49
C GLU A 211 3.64 3.82 -7.35
N VAL A 212 4.62 4.24 -8.16
CA VAL A 212 5.42 3.35 -9.01
C VAL A 212 6.90 3.57 -8.76
N GLN A 213 7.71 2.51 -8.85
CA GLN A 213 9.16 2.62 -8.74
C GLN A 213 9.88 1.67 -9.71
N SER A 214 11.12 2.01 -10.03
CA SER A 214 12.01 1.14 -10.78
C SER A 214 12.48 -0.01 -9.91
N THR A 215 12.73 -1.16 -10.52
CA THR A 215 13.54 -2.19 -9.90
C THR A 215 14.93 -1.65 -9.61
N SER A 216 15.30 -1.56 -8.33
CA SER A 216 16.64 -1.17 -7.88
C SER A 216 17.43 -2.43 -7.56
N GLY A 217 18.17 -2.96 -8.54
CA GLY A 217 18.92 -4.20 -8.33
C GLY A 217 19.88 -4.58 -9.47
N THR A 218 20.92 -5.33 -9.10
CA THR A 218 21.84 -5.99 -10.03
C THR A 218 21.11 -7.02 -10.90
N SER A 219 21.72 -7.42 -12.01
CA SER A 219 21.15 -8.12 -13.17
C SER A 219 20.24 -9.34 -12.92
N ALA A 220 20.22 -9.94 -11.73
CA ALA A 220 19.39 -11.11 -11.43
C ALA A 220 17.89 -10.76 -11.24
N ASN A 221 17.57 -9.58 -10.69
CA ASN A 221 16.18 -9.18 -10.43
C ASN A 221 15.72 -7.97 -11.25
N ALA A 222 16.62 -7.33 -12.00
CA ALA A 222 16.36 -6.07 -12.73
C ALA A 222 15.13 -6.09 -13.66
N ASP A 223 14.74 -7.29 -14.12
CA ASP A 223 13.60 -7.52 -15.00
C ASP A 223 12.36 -8.11 -14.29
N THR A 224 12.35 -8.16 -12.95
CA THR A 224 11.27 -8.76 -12.17
C THR A 224 10.25 -7.70 -11.74
N TRP A 225 8.97 -7.99 -11.92
CA TRP A 225 7.90 -7.17 -11.35
C TRP A 225 7.71 -7.46 -9.87
N ILE A 226 7.42 -6.43 -9.08
CA ILE A 226 6.92 -6.61 -7.71
C ILE A 226 5.50 -6.04 -7.64
N ILE A 227 4.55 -6.95 -7.47
CA ILE A 227 3.13 -6.68 -7.30
C ILE A 227 2.92 -6.34 -5.81
N GLY A 228 3.20 -5.07 -5.49
CA GLY A 228 3.20 -4.55 -4.12
C GLY A 228 1.87 -3.95 -3.66
N GLY A 229 1.94 -3.15 -2.61
CA GLY A 229 0.80 -2.52 -1.93
C GLY A 229 -0.15 -1.78 -2.87
N THR A 230 0.38 -1.05 -3.87
CA THR A 230 -0.43 -0.38 -4.90
C THR A 230 -1.43 -1.31 -5.60
N PHE A 231 -1.01 -2.53 -5.95
CA PHE A 231 -1.92 -3.53 -6.53
C PHE A 231 -2.76 -4.22 -5.45
N LEU A 232 -2.14 -4.60 -4.33
CA LEU A 232 -2.78 -5.36 -3.24
C LEU A 232 -3.83 -4.56 -2.45
N LYS A 233 -3.83 -3.22 -2.53
CA LYS A 233 -4.90 -2.35 -2.03
C LYS A 233 -6.18 -2.45 -2.89
N VAL A 234 -6.06 -2.82 -4.17
CA VAL A 234 -7.19 -2.95 -5.09
C VAL A 234 -7.79 -4.36 -5.03
N PHE A 235 -6.94 -5.38 -4.91
CA PHE A 235 -7.31 -6.78 -5.00
C PHE A 235 -7.05 -7.50 -3.69
N TYR A 236 -8.11 -8.03 -3.07
CA TYR A 236 -7.98 -8.97 -1.96
C TYR A 236 -7.22 -10.20 -2.46
N ALA A 237 -6.22 -10.67 -1.71
CA ALA A 237 -5.31 -11.72 -2.15
C ALA A 237 -5.27 -12.89 -1.17
N ARG A 238 -5.38 -14.12 -1.67
CA ARG A 238 -5.11 -15.36 -0.93
C ARG A 238 -3.85 -16.02 -1.48
N TYR A 239 -3.01 -16.51 -0.58
CA TYR A 239 -1.77 -17.20 -0.84
C TYR A 239 -1.92 -18.64 -0.35
N ASN A 240 -2.07 -19.58 -1.29
CA ASN A 240 -2.19 -21.00 -1.00
C ASN A 240 -0.80 -21.64 -1.00
N VAL A 241 -0.36 -22.15 0.15
CA VAL A 241 1.03 -22.54 0.41
C VAL A 241 1.50 -23.61 -0.56
N ASN A 242 2.62 -23.34 -1.25
CA ASN A 242 3.23 -24.20 -2.26
C ASN A 242 2.42 -24.38 -3.56
N GLU A 243 1.28 -23.70 -3.72
CA GLU A 243 0.36 -23.97 -4.82
C GLU A 243 0.12 -22.73 -5.70
N SER A 244 -0.48 -21.67 -5.15
CA SER A 244 -1.01 -20.58 -5.97
C SER A 244 -1.25 -19.29 -5.21
N VAL A 245 -1.47 -18.21 -5.96
CA VAL A 245 -2.02 -16.94 -5.47
C VAL A 245 -3.40 -16.77 -6.12
N THR A 246 -4.40 -16.38 -5.34
CA THR A 246 -5.75 -16.06 -5.82
C THR A 246 -6.03 -14.58 -5.57
N PHE A 247 -6.39 -13.85 -6.63
CA PHE A 247 -6.89 -12.48 -6.50
C PHE A 247 -8.41 -12.47 -6.61
N TYR A 248 -9.04 -11.66 -5.78
CA TYR A 248 -10.48 -11.44 -5.75
C TYR A 248 -10.77 -10.06 -6.32
N CYS A 249 -11.65 -10.00 -7.31
CA CYS A 249 -11.93 -8.77 -8.05
C CYS A 249 -13.41 -8.67 -8.43
N ASN A 250 -13.86 -7.45 -8.75
CA ASN A 250 -15.17 -7.21 -9.33
C ASN A 250 -15.07 -7.45 -10.84
N GLU A 251 -15.66 -8.55 -11.32
CA GLU A 251 -15.64 -8.90 -12.73
C GLU A 251 -16.34 -7.82 -13.58
N ASN A 252 -15.78 -7.51 -14.74
CA ASN A 252 -16.17 -6.42 -15.64
C ASN A 252 -15.98 -5.00 -15.08
N SER A 253 -15.41 -4.87 -13.88
CA SER A 253 -15.01 -3.58 -13.30
C SER A 253 -13.50 -3.51 -13.13
N THR A 254 -12.94 -4.26 -12.18
CA THR A 254 -11.50 -4.24 -11.87
C THR A 254 -10.74 -5.39 -12.50
N CYS A 255 -11.44 -6.38 -13.07
CA CYS A 255 -10.84 -7.46 -13.83
C CYS A 255 -11.78 -7.98 -14.92
N THR A 256 -11.23 -8.64 -15.95
CA THR A 256 -12.01 -9.38 -16.94
C THR A 256 -11.37 -10.73 -17.24
N SER A 257 -12.22 -11.72 -17.49
CA SER A 257 -11.80 -13.02 -18.03
C SER A 257 -11.49 -12.92 -19.52
N GLY A 258 -10.40 -13.56 -19.94
CA GLY A 258 -9.91 -13.59 -21.31
C GLY A 258 -8.49 -13.03 -21.46
N SER A 259 -7.71 -13.62 -22.36
CA SER A 259 -6.33 -13.24 -22.66
C SER A 259 -6.19 -12.04 -23.62
N LYS A 260 -7.29 -11.33 -23.91
CA LYS A 260 -7.28 -10.17 -24.79
C LYS A 260 -7.32 -8.90 -23.96
N ALA A 261 -6.18 -8.21 -23.96
CA ALA A 261 -6.11 -6.82 -23.55
C ALA A 261 -7.01 -6.00 -24.51
N VAL A 262 -8.27 -5.80 -24.13
CA VAL A 262 -9.20 -4.96 -24.89
C VAL A 262 -8.84 -3.52 -24.56
N SER A 263 -8.48 -2.74 -25.59
CA SER A 263 -8.41 -1.29 -25.48
C SER A 263 -9.78 -0.76 -25.08
N LEU A 264 -9.96 -0.40 -23.82
CA LEU A 264 -11.16 0.27 -23.34
C LEU A 264 -10.89 1.79 -23.37
N PRO A 265 -11.82 2.59 -23.90
CA PRO A 265 -11.68 4.04 -23.87
C PRO A 265 -11.58 4.52 -22.41
N PRO A 266 -10.83 5.60 -22.14
CA PRO A 266 -10.75 6.19 -20.80
C PRO A 266 -12.16 6.52 -20.30
N SER A 267 -12.44 6.22 -19.03
CA SER A 267 -13.71 6.59 -18.41
C SER A 267 -13.89 8.10 -18.52
N SER A 268 -14.93 8.53 -19.23
CA SER A 268 -15.32 9.92 -19.29
C SER A 268 -15.82 10.34 -17.90
N ASP A 269 -15.02 11.10 -17.16
CA ASP A 269 -15.53 11.93 -16.07
C ASP A 269 -16.50 12.94 -16.69
N THR A 270 -17.80 12.66 -16.62
CA THR A 270 -18.85 13.61 -16.96
C THR A 270 -19.07 14.55 -15.78
N SER A 271 -18.22 15.56 -15.64
CA SER A 271 -18.62 16.80 -14.99
C SER A 271 -19.41 17.62 -15.99
N ARG A 272 -20.74 17.62 -15.83
CA ARG A 272 -21.65 18.55 -16.50
C ARG A 272 -21.25 19.97 -16.12
N ASP A 273 -20.83 20.76 -17.10
CA ASP A 273 -20.64 22.20 -16.95
C ASP A 273 -21.74 22.89 -17.77
N ASP A 274 -22.76 23.38 -17.06
CA ASP A 274 -23.77 24.30 -17.58
C ASP A 274 -23.31 25.70 -17.22
N SER A 275 -22.87 26.49 -18.21
CA SER A 275 -23.27 27.90 -18.43
C SER A 275 -22.47 28.54 -19.57
N ARG A 276 -23.21 29.06 -20.56
CA ARG A 276 -22.74 29.83 -21.72
C ARG A 276 -22.76 31.34 -21.45
N GLY A 277 -21.76 32.03 -21.99
CA GLY A 277 -21.81 33.38 -22.61
C GLY A 277 -21.84 34.59 -21.65
N ASP A 278 -21.32 35.78 -21.97
CA ASP A 278 -20.68 36.36 -23.17
C ASP A 278 -20.17 37.79 -22.82
N GLY A 279 -19.26 38.38 -23.61
CA GLY A 279 -19.24 39.83 -23.88
C GLY A 279 -18.38 40.85 -23.10
N LEU A 280 -17.16 41.10 -23.60
CA LEU A 280 -16.53 42.37 -24.09
C LEU A 280 -16.72 43.79 -23.42
N TYR A 281 -15.56 44.47 -23.30
CA TYR A 281 -15.21 45.92 -23.44
C TYR A 281 -15.68 47.02 -22.46
N GLY A 282 -14.72 47.87 -22.05
CA GLY A 282 -14.96 49.29 -21.75
C GLY A 282 -14.00 49.96 -20.76
N ASN A 283 -12.99 50.69 -21.27
CA ASN A 283 -12.20 51.69 -20.51
C ASN A 283 -13.06 52.93 -20.19
N ASN A 284 -12.82 53.58 -19.04
CA ASN A 284 -12.61 55.03 -18.99
C ASN A 284 -12.03 55.54 -17.65
N ASP A 285 -11.36 56.68 -17.83
CA ASP A 285 -10.39 57.40 -17.01
C ASP A 285 -11.01 58.34 -15.93
N GLY A 286 -10.20 58.81 -14.98
CA GLY A 286 -10.49 60.06 -14.24
C GLY A 286 -10.11 60.15 -12.76
N GLY A 287 -9.01 60.86 -12.47
CA GLY A 287 -9.06 62.02 -11.55
C GLY A 287 -8.73 61.85 -10.06
N ILE A 288 -7.60 62.42 -9.66
CA ILE A 288 -7.00 62.54 -8.32
C ILE A 288 -7.78 63.51 -7.40
N THR A 289 -7.92 63.21 -6.10
CA THR A 289 -7.66 64.19 -5.00
C THR A 289 -7.12 63.48 -3.75
N SER A 290 -6.13 64.09 -3.11
CA SER A 290 -5.51 63.66 -1.85
C SER A 290 -6.19 64.31 -0.65
N ARG A 291 -6.31 63.59 0.47
CA ARG A 291 -6.17 64.20 1.81
C ARG A 291 -5.81 63.14 2.85
N SER A 292 -4.72 63.44 3.57
CA SER A 292 -4.19 62.72 4.72
C SER A 292 -5.09 62.89 5.93
N ASP A 293 -5.30 61.81 6.70
CA ASP A 293 -5.30 61.89 8.17
C ASP A 293 -4.74 60.57 8.74
N GLY A 294 -3.52 60.67 9.29
CA GLY A 294 -2.82 59.57 9.92
C GLY A 294 -3.17 59.53 11.40
N ASN A 295 -3.92 58.49 11.81
CA ASN A 295 -3.78 57.87 13.13
C ASN A 295 -4.53 56.52 13.31
N ASP A 296 -5.28 56.04 12.32
CA ASP A 296 -6.16 54.86 12.50
C ASP A 296 -5.56 53.51 12.10
N HIS A 297 -4.37 53.47 11.48
CA HIS A 297 -3.79 52.22 11.00
C HIS A 297 -3.07 51.41 12.09
N LEU A 298 -2.45 52.08 13.08
CA LEU A 298 -1.67 51.40 14.11
C LEU A 298 -2.58 50.70 15.14
N THR A 299 -3.71 51.32 15.49
CA THR A 299 -4.71 50.79 16.43
C THR A 299 -5.41 49.56 15.85
N MET A 300 -5.76 49.59 14.55
CA MET A 300 -6.34 48.44 13.86
C MET A 300 -5.37 47.27 13.74
N ILE A 301 -4.09 47.53 13.41
CA ILE A 301 -3.07 46.47 13.33
C ILE A 301 -2.80 45.85 14.70
N LEU A 302 -2.70 46.65 15.77
CA LEU A 302 -2.54 46.16 17.14
C LEU A 302 -3.72 45.27 17.58
N ALA A 303 -4.95 45.65 17.23
CA ALA A 303 -6.14 44.86 17.55
C ALA A 303 -6.15 43.49 16.82
N ILE A 304 -5.74 43.46 15.55
CA ILE A 304 -5.65 42.21 14.77
C ILE A 304 -4.55 41.30 15.34
N VAL A 305 -3.38 41.84 15.65
CA VAL A 305 -2.25 41.06 16.22
C VAL A 305 -2.61 40.52 17.60
N LEU A 306 -3.27 41.31 18.46
CA LEU A 306 -3.77 40.85 19.76
C LEU A 306 -4.84 39.75 19.59
N GLY A 307 -5.74 39.88 18.61
CA GLY A 307 -6.73 38.86 18.30
C GLY A 307 -6.11 37.52 17.88
N ILE A 308 -5.10 37.56 17.01
CA ILE A 308 -4.37 36.35 16.56
C ILE A 308 -3.60 35.71 17.72
N LEU A 309 -2.96 36.51 18.58
CA LEU A 309 -2.22 36.01 19.74
C LEU A 309 -3.16 35.31 20.75
N VAL A 310 -4.34 35.89 21.02
CA VAL A 310 -5.35 35.26 21.88
C VAL A 310 -5.89 33.98 21.26
N PHE A 311 -6.12 33.96 19.94
CA PHE A 311 -6.57 32.77 19.23
C PHE A 311 -5.53 31.63 19.29
N ILE A 312 -4.24 31.92 19.09
CA ILE A 312 -3.17 30.92 19.24
C ILE A 312 -3.07 30.43 20.69
N LEU A 313 -3.17 31.33 21.68
CA LEU A 313 -3.11 30.95 23.09
C LEU A 313 -4.27 30.01 23.47
N THR A 314 -5.48 30.28 22.97
CA THR A 314 -6.65 29.42 23.22
C THR A 314 -6.51 28.04 22.58
N ILE A 315 -6.00 27.94 21.35
CA ILE A 315 -5.71 26.65 20.69
C ILE A 315 -4.67 25.84 21.48
N LEU A 316 -3.61 26.49 21.98
CA LEU A 316 -2.57 25.83 22.78
C LEU A 316 -3.13 25.32 24.11
N VAL A 317 -3.96 26.10 24.81
CA VAL A 317 -4.61 25.69 26.06
C VAL A 317 -5.57 24.52 25.83
N VAL A 318 -6.41 24.58 24.78
CA VAL A 318 -7.34 23.50 24.42
C VAL A 318 -6.58 22.22 24.05
N SER A 319 -5.49 22.35 23.29
CA SER A 319 -4.62 21.22 22.92
C SER A 319 -3.93 20.59 24.13
N CYS A 320 -3.46 21.41 25.09
CA CYS A 320 -2.90 20.93 26.35
C CYS A 320 -3.95 20.21 27.20
N LEU A 321 -5.16 20.77 27.33
CA LEU A 321 -6.26 20.14 28.06
C LEU A 321 -6.66 18.81 27.42
N PHE A 322 -6.76 18.74 26.09
CA PHE A 322 -7.05 17.50 25.37
C PHE A 322 -5.96 16.45 25.58
N ARG A 323 -4.68 16.83 25.51
CA ARG A 323 -3.55 15.93 25.80
C ARG A 323 -3.55 15.44 27.26
N CYS A 324 -3.92 16.30 28.22
CA CYS A 324 -4.05 15.92 29.63
C CYS A 324 -5.23 14.95 29.87
N ILE A 325 -6.37 15.17 29.21
CA ILE A 325 -7.54 14.29 29.29
C ILE A 325 -7.24 12.92 28.64
N CYS A 326 -6.57 12.90 27.48
CA CYS A 326 -6.13 11.66 26.83
C CYS A 326 -5.10 10.89 27.67
N ARG A 327 -4.17 11.58 28.34
CA ARG A 327 -3.22 10.94 29.29
C ARG A 327 -3.93 10.32 30.48
N ARG A 328 -4.94 11.00 31.06
CA ARG A 328 -5.76 10.44 32.16
C ARG A 328 -6.57 9.22 31.74
N LYS A 329 -7.16 9.23 30.52
CA LYS A 329 -7.89 8.06 29.97
C LYS A 329 -6.98 6.87 29.64
N ARG A 330 -5.70 7.09 29.33
CA ARG A 330 -4.72 6.01 29.08
C ARG A 330 -4.21 5.37 30.38
N ALA A 331 -4.06 6.16 31.44
CA ALA A 331 -3.67 5.65 32.76
C ALA A 331 -4.73 4.74 33.39
N SER A 332 -6.03 4.99 33.14
CA SER A 332 -7.11 4.15 33.70
C SER A 332 -7.36 2.84 32.93
N ARG A 333 -6.70 2.62 31.79
CA ARG A 333 -6.90 1.44 30.92
C ARG A 333 -5.68 0.49 30.89
N GLY A 334 -4.63 0.82 31.64
CA GLY A 334 -3.35 0.08 31.67
C GLY A 334 -3.22 -0.91 32.84
N GLU A 335 -4.29 -1.19 33.58
CA GLU A 335 -4.22 -1.99 34.81
C GLU A 335 -5.28 -3.09 34.79
N GLN A 336 -5.15 -4.02 33.84
CA GLN A 336 -5.77 -5.35 33.86
C GLN A 336 -5.21 -6.24 32.73
N SER A 337 -4.09 -6.91 32.99
CA SER A 337 -3.87 -8.36 32.77
C SER A 337 -2.36 -8.67 32.85
N LEU A 338 -1.92 -9.09 34.02
CA LEU A 338 -0.64 -9.80 34.21
C LEU A 338 -0.98 -10.96 35.13
N ASP A 339 -1.42 -12.08 34.54
CA ASP A 339 -1.45 -13.35 35.25
C ASP A 339 -0.16 -14.12 34.93
N PRO A 340 0.52 -14.71 35.95
CA PRO A 340 1.78 -15.39 35.76
C PRO A 340 1.58 -16.78 35.13
N VAL A 341 2.50 -17.15 34.22
CA VAL A 341 2.57 -18.48 33.60
C VAL A 341 3.09 -19.49 34.63
N LEU A 342 2.35 -20.58 34.78
CA LEU A 342 2.73 -21.76 35.57
C LEU A 342 3.76 -22.58 34.77
N ASP A 343 4.93 -22.81 35.36
CA ASP A 343 5.97 -23.68 34.81
C ASP A 343 5.60 -25.15 35.08
N VAL A 344 5.50 -25.98 34.03
CA VAL A 344 5.39 -27.43 34.19
C VAL A 344 6.51 -28.08 33.38
N LEU A 345 7.51 -28.59 34.11
CA LEU A 345 8.45 -29.59 33.64
C LEU A 345 7.73 -30.93 33.49
N ASP A 346 7.75 -31.53 32.29
CA ASP A 346 8.30 -32.88 32.09
C ASP A 346 8.16 -33.39 30.63
N GLY A 347 9.26 -33.95 30.11
CA GLY A 347 9.30 -35.33 29.61
C GLY A 347 8.70 -35.73 28.25
N TYR A 348 9.59 -35.85 27.25
CA TYR A 348 9.68 -36.89 26.19
C TYR A 348 8.57 -37.12 25.12
N ASN A 349 9.03 -36.96 23.87
CA ASN A 349 8.69 -37.70 22.64
C ASN A 349 7.26 -38.22 22.42
N HIS A 350 6.47 -37.46 21.65
CA HIS A 350 5.60 -38.04 20.62
C HIS A 350 5.45 -37.07 19.43
N SER A 351 5.54 -37.61 18.21
CA SER A 351 5.19 -36.94 16.96
C SER A 351 3.67 -36.67 16.95
N HIS A 352 3.24 -35.54 17.48
CA HIS A 352 1.86 -35.09 17.30
C HIS A 352 1.72 -34.39 15.95
N SER A 353 0.91 -35.01 15.07
CA SER A 353 0.33 -34.34 13.90
C SER A 353 -0.33 -33.05 14.38
N ALA A 354 0.10 -31.91 13.87
CA ALA A 354 -0.43 -30.62 14.27
C ALA A 354 -1.96 -30.62 14.12
N ILE A 355 -2.66 -30.36 15.22
CA ILE A 355 -4.11 -30.20 15.22
C ILE A 355 -4.39 -28.92 14.42
N ARG A 356 -4.93 -29.09 13.22
CA ARG A 356 -5.28 -28.02 12.29
C ARG A 356 -6.55 -27.32 12.79
N PRO A 357 -6.50 -26.03 13.12
CA PRO A 357 -7.71 -25.30 13.48
C PRO A 357 -8.57 -25.07 12.23
N TYR A 358 -9.86 -25.39 12.34
CA TYR A 358 -10.90 -25.21 11.30
C TYR A 358 -11.40 -23.76 11.14
N GLN A 359 -10.97 -22.84 12.02
CA GLN A 359 -11.41 -21.44 12.01
C GLN A 359 -10.22 -20.53 11.68
N GLY A 360 -10.42 -19.66 10.70
CA GLY A 360 -9.43 -18.66 10.31
C GLY A 360 -9.24 -17.59 11.40
N HIS A 361 -8.02 -17.06 11.50
CA HIS A 361 -7.70 -16.01 12.49
C HIS A 361 -7.29 -14.70 11.85
N TYR A 362 -8.04 -13.65 12.21
CA TYR A 362 -7.75 -12.28 11.83
C TYR A 362 -6.62 -11.69 12.68
N ALA A 363 -5.64 -11.12 12.00
CA ALA A 363 -4.74 -10.11 12.53
C ALA A 363 -5.05 -8.79 11.83
N ARG A 364 -5.40 -7.76 12.62
CA ARG A 364 -5.53 -6.40 12.10
C ARG A 364 -4.14 -5.90 11.69
N LEU A 365 -4.03 -5.39 10.47
CA LEU A 365 -2.78 -4.85 9.91
C LEU A 365 -2.65 -3.35 10.18
#